data_AF-A0A6P7H0C7-F1
#
_entry.id   AF-A0A6P7H0C7-F1
#
_cell.length_a   1.000
_cell.length_b   1.000
_cell.length_c   1.000
_cell.angle_alpha   90.00
_cell.angle_beta   90.00
_cell.angle_gamma   90.00
#
_symmetry.space_group_name_H-M   'P 1'
#
loop_
_entity.id
_entity.type
_entity.pdbx_description
1 polymer ?
#
loop_
_entity_poly.entity_id
_entity_poly.type
_entity_poly.pdbx_seq_one_letter_code
_entity_poly.pdbx_strand_id
1 'polypeptide(L)'
;MYSDITGQILGCHGTDMQIEFFQFLYEEDAQLRLKKRLKKEKKKNRCEENANTYQDKNLLSLRDEVKRFHPLKLSDKPKSFHLVLGSGGELRVAVNLTNNIVELYTIQSSVKDSDPKLLRSISNQGHRTEIRSVCFSSDNLAIASGSAESVKMWNRPSQTCLRTIRTE
;
A
#
# COMPACT_ATOMS: atom_id res chain seq x y z
N MET A 1 -10.63 -3.41 -1.92
CA MET A 1 -10.55 -1.95 -1.63
C MET A 1 -10.71 -1.77 -0.14
N TYR A 2 -10.00 -0.81 0.45
CA TYR A 2 -10.04 -0.53 1.89
C TYR A 2 -9.93 0.97 2.11
N SER A 3 -10.67 1.52 3.08
CA SER A 3 -10.57 2.92 3.46
C SER A 3 -9.99 3.07 4.86
N ASP A 4 -9.32 4.18 5.12
CA ASP A 4 -8.99 4.58 6.49
C ASP A 4 -10.27 4.85 7.31
N ILE A 5 -10.16 4.85 8.64
CA ILE A 5 -11.27 5.14 9.56
C ILE A 5 -11.94 6.49 9.28
N THR A 6 -11.15 7.47 8.80
CA THR A 6 -11.65 8.81 8.45
C THR A 6 -12.42 8.84 7.13
N GLY A 7 -12.33 7.77 6.33
CA GLY A 7 -12.85 7.74 4.95
C GLY A 7 -12.09 8.66 3.98
N GLN A 8 -11.07 9.37 4.43
CA GLN A 8 -10.35 10.37 3.62
C GLN A 8 -9.45 9.72 2.58
N ILE A 9 -8.93 8.51 2.85
CA ILE A 9 -8.01 7.79 1.98
C ILE A 9 -8.62 6.44 1.63
N LEU A 10 -8.69 6.19 0.33
CA LEU A 10 -9.09 4.92 -0.25
C LEU A 10 -7.87 4.25 -0.90
N GLY A 11 -7.59 3.02 -0.48
CA GLY A 11 -6.65 2.14 -1.16
C GLY A 11 -7.38 1.13 -2.05
N CYS A 12 -6.82 0.86 -3.22
CA CYS A 12 -7.22 -0.27 -4.04
C CYS A 12 -6.00 -1.03 -4.55
N HIS A 13 -6.15 -2.35 -4.67
CA HIS A 13 -5.22 -3.20 -5.39
C HIS A 13 -6.01 -4.05 -6.37
N GLY A 14 -5.39 -4.35 -7.50
CA GLY A 14 -5.89 -5.31 -8.48
C GLY A 14 -5.15 -6.64 -8.38
N THR A 15 -4.94 -7.25 -9.54
CA THR A 15 -4.10 -8.45 -9.73
C THR A 15 -2.60 -8.15 -9.76
N ASP A 16 -2.24 -6.88 -9.88
CA ASP A 16 -0.87 -6.41 -9.96
C ASP A 16 -0.19 -6.38 -8.59
N MET A 17 1.14 -6.34 -8.60
CA MET A 17 1.97 -6.19 -7.40
C MET A 17 2.08 -4.74 -6.94
N GLN A 18 0.97 -4.01 -6.97
CA GLN A 18 0.91 -2.61 -6.56
C GLN A 18 -0.41 -2.26 -5.86
N ILE A 19 -0.33 -1.30 -4.95
CA ILE A 19 -1.50 -0.68 -4.30
C ILE A 19 -1.53 0.80 -4.69
N GLU A 20 -2.70 1.26 -5.10
CA GLU A 20 -2.94 2.65 -5.42
C GLU A 20 -3.74 3.32 -4.31
N PHE A 21 -3.40 4.58 -4.01
CA PHE A 21 -4.08 5.35 -2.98
C PHE A 21 -4.67 6.62 -3.56
N PHE A 22 -5.91 6.90 -3.15
CA PHE A 22 -6.70 8.04 -3.54
C PHE A 22 -7.10 8.79 -2.26
N GLN A 23 -6.64 10.02 -2.12
CA GLN A 23 -7.03 10.91 -1.04
C GLN A 23 -8.13 11.85 -1.53
N PHE A 24 -9.25 11.82 -0.84
CA PHE A 24 -10.32 12.79 -0.98
C PHE A 24 -9.98 14.03 -0.17
N LEU A 25 -9.93 15.17 -0.86
CA LEU A 25 -9.61 16.45 -0.24
C LEU A 25 -10.88 17.12 0.26
N TYR A 26 -10.73 17.96 1.28
CA TYR A 26 -11.81 18.83 1.73
C TYR A 26 -12.17 19.86 0.65
N GLU A 27 -13.40 20.39 0.71
CA GLU A 27 -13.93 21.31 -0.29
C GLU A 27 -13.03 22.55 -0.49
N GLU A 28 -12.45 23.09 0.59
CA GLU A 28 -11.56 24.25 0.53
C GLU A 28 -10.31 23.98 -0.35
N ASP A 29 -9.68 22.83 -0.15
CA ASP A 29 -8.51 22.39 -0.92
C ASP A 29 -8.87 22.05 -2.38
N ALA A 30 -10.04 21.45 -2.60
CA ALA A 30 -10.55 21.17 -3.94
C ALA A 30 -10.81 22.47 -4.72
N GLN A 31 -11.40 23.49 -4.09
CA GLN A 31 -11.60 24.81 -4.70
C GLN A 31 -10.28 25.52 -5.01
N LEU A 32 -9.26 25.39 -4.15
CA LEU A 32 -7.92 25.92 -4.41
C LEU A 32 -7.29 25.26 -5.65
N ARG A 33 -7.50 23.95 -5.85
CA ARG A 33 -7.06 23.22 -7.04
C ARG A 33 -7.81 23.65 -8.30
N LEU A 34 -9.12 23.82 -8.22
CA LEU A 34 -9.94 24.37 -9.31
C LEU A 34 -9.42 25.74 -9.76
N LYS A 35 -9.18 26.67 -8.81
CA LYS A 35 -8.64 28.01 -9.11
C LYS A 35 -7.27 27.94 -9.80
N LYS A 36 -6.39 27.01 -9.39
CA LYS A 36 -5.09 26.80 -10.03
C LYS A 36 -5.23 26.24 -11.45
N ARG A 37 -6.16 25.30 -11.68
CA ARG A 37 -6.45 24.74 -13.01
C ARG A 37 -6.98 25.80 -13.96
N LEU A 38 -8.00 26.57 -13.55
CA LEU A 38 -8.57 27.66 -14.34
C LEU A 38 -7.52 28.72 -14.72
N LYS A 39 -6.57 29.04 -13.82
CA LYS A 39 -5.45 29.95 -14.14
C LYS A 39 -4.52 29.38 -15.22
N LYS A 40 -4.22 28.07 -15.16
CA LYS A 40 -3.38 27.40 -16.19
C LYS A 40 -4.09 27.35 -17.55
N GLU A 41 -5.37 27.03 -17.57
CA GLU A 41 -6.17 27.00 -18.81
C GLU A 41 -6.28 28.40 -19.44
N LYS A 42 -6.55 29.44 -18.64
CA LYS A 42 -6.54 30.83 -19.13
C LYS A 42 -5.19 31.25 -19.71
N LYS A 43 -4.08 30.76 -19.15
CA LYS A 43 -2.73 31.02 -19.68
C LYS A 43 -2.46 30.29 -20.99
N LYS A 44 -2.96 29.04 -21.13
CA LYS A 44 -2.82 28.26 -22.36
C LYS A 44 -3.68 28.81 -23.50
N ASN A 45 -4.92 29.20 -23.21
CA ASN A 45 -5.84 29.77 -24.20
C ASN A 45 -5.45 31.18 -24.66
N ARG A 46 -4.54 31.88 -23.97
CA ARG A 46 -3.92 33.11 -24.49
C ARG A 46 -2.94 32.87 -25.64
N CYS A 47 -2.53 31.62 -25.87
CA CYS A 47 -1.61 31.22 -26.93
C CYS A 47 -2.30 30.49 -28.11
N GLU A 48 -3.59 30.16 -27.99
CA GLU A 48 -4.35 29.44 -29.03
C GLU A 48 -5.66 30.22 -29.28
N GLU A 49 -5.77 30.88 -30.45
CA GLU A 49 -7.03 31.47 -30.90
C GLU A 49 -8.00 30.36 -31.36
N ASN A 50 -9.23 30.42 -30.82
CA ASN A 50 -10.44 29.67 -31.16
C ASN A 50 -10.53 28.18 -30.77
N ALA A 51 -11.38 27.91 -29.77
CA ALA A 51 -12.57 27.06 -29.95
C ALA A 51 -13.56 27.29 -28.79
N ASN A 52 -14.79 27.66 -29.13
CA ASN A 52 -15.93 27.69 -28.23
C ASN A 52 -16.23 26.29 -27.71
N THR A 53 -16.25 26.12 -26.39
CA THR A 53 -17.03 25.08 -25.72
C THR A 53 -17.51 25.67 -24.41
N TYR A 54 -18.73 26.20 -24.44
CA TYR A 54 -19.47 26.65 -23.27
C TYR A 54 -20.23 25.45 -22.72
N GLN A 55 -19.78 24.97 -21.57
CA GLN A 55 -20.55 24.52 -20.39
C GLN A 55 -19.58 23.68 -19.52
N ASP A 56 -19.60 23.91 -18.20
CA ASP A 56 -18.89 23.15 -17.16
C ASP A 56 -17.41 23.38 -16.82
N LYS A 57 -16.70 24.37 -17.38
CA LYS A 57 -15.30 24.62 -16.95
C LYS A 57 -15.16 25.06 -15.48
N ASN A 58 -16.21 25.66 -14.90
CA ASN A 58 -16.21 26.18 -13.53
C ASN A 58 -16.74 25.21 -12.46
N LEU A 59 -17.21 24.02 -12.84
CA LEU A 59 -17.67 23.03 -11.88
C LEU A 59 -16.48 22.27 -11.26
N LEU A 60 -16.65 21.85 -9.99
CA LEU A 60 -15.72 20.96 -9.32
C LEU A 60 -15.71 19.63 -10.08
N SER A 61 -14.51 19.13 -10.39
CA SER A 61 -14.34 17.86 -11.07
C SER A 61 -13.62 16.87 -10.16
N LEU A 62 -13.78 15.57 -10.41
CA LEU A 62 -13.06 14.52 -9.68
C LEU A 62 -11.53 14.72 -9.70
N ARG A 63 -10.99 15.38 -10.73
CA ARG A 63 -9.55 15.71 -10.81
C ARG A 63 -9.11 16.74 -9.75
N ASP A 64 -10.03 17.59 -9.32
CA ASP A 64 -9.79 18.64 -8.32
C ASP A 64 -9.98 18.08 -6.89
N GLU A 65 -10.97 17.19 -6.70
CA GLU A 65 -11.32 16.56 -5.42
C GLU A 65 -10.37 15.42 -5.00
N VAL A 66 -9.90 14.63 -5.97
CA VAL A 66 -9.12 13.42 -5.69
C VAL A 66 -7.63 13.66 -5.97
N LYS A 67 -6.81 13.43 -4.96
CA LYS A 67 -5.34 13.36 -5.07
C LYS A 67 -4.92 11.90 -5.14
N ARG A 68 -4.27 11.50 -6.23
CA ARG A 68 -3.63 10.19 -6.34
C ARG A 68 -2.21 10.25 -5.79
N PHE A 69 -1.82 9.25 -5.00
CA PHE A 69 -0.44 9.07 -4.56
C PHE A 69 0.36 8.24 -5.56
N HIS A 70 1.70 8.23 -5.41
CA HIS A 70 2.55 7.29 -6.13
C HIS A 70 2.13 5.85 -5.80
N PRO A 71 2.04 4.96 -6.81
CA PRO A 71 1.66 3.58 -6.57
C PRO A 71 2.71 2.90 -5.70
N LEU A 72 2.24 2.20 -4.66
CA LEU A 72 3.08 1.42 -3.77
C LEU A 72 3.41 0.09 -4.45
N LYS A 73 4.67 -0.09 -4.83
CA LYS A 73 5.18 -1.36 -5.38
C LYS A 73 5.52 -2.32 -4.25
N LEU A 74 5.02 -3.55 -4.37
CA LEU A 74 5.16 -4.61 -3.37
C LEU A 74 6.16 -5.68 -3.84
N SER A 75 6.65 -6.48 -2.89
CA SER A 75 7.55 -7.60 -3.19
C SER A 75 6.85 -8.83 -3.78
N ASP A 76 5.55 -8.99 -3.52
CA ASP A 76 4.68 -10.04 -4.08
C ASP A 76 3.23 -9.53 -4.20
N LYS A 77 2.29 -10.36 -4.67
CA LYS A 77 0.88 -9.99 -4.84
C LYS A 77 0.22 -9.75 -3.47
N PRO A 78 -0.51 -8.64 -3.30
CA PRO A 78 -1.27 -8.39 -2.07
C PRO A 78 -2.49 -9.32 -1.99
N LYS A 79 -2.63 -10.03 -0.87
CA LYS A 79 -3.87 -10.74 -0.50
C LYS A 79 -4.86 -9.81 0.20
N SER A 80 -4.36 -9.03 1.14
CA SER A 80 -5.14 -8.04 1.87
C SER A 80 -4.24 -6.94 2.39
N PHE A 81 -4.81 -5.80 2.74
CA PHE A 81 -4.09 -4.68 3.31
C PHE A 81 -5.01 -3.86 4.22
N HIS A 82 -4.40 -3.09 5.10
CA HIS A 82 -5.06 -2.20 6.04
C HIS A 82 -4.37 -0.84 6.05
N LEU A 83 -5.14 0.22 6.29
CA LEU A 83 -4.69 1.60 6.24
C LEU A 83 -4.98 2.31 7.56
N VAL A 84 -4.05 3.15 7.99
CA VAL A 84 -4.24 4.05 9.14
C VAL A 84 -3.59 5.39 8.83
N LEU A 85 -4.36 6.48 8.85
CA LEU A 85 -3.83 7.83 8.76
C LEU A 85 -3.53 8.38 10.18
N GLY A 86 -2.26 8.64 10.45
CA GLY A 86 -1.82 9.26 11.70
C GLY A 86 -2.04 10.78 11.74
N SER A 87 -2.06 11.35 12.94
CA SER A 87 -2.30 12.78 13.20
C SER A 87 -1.30 13.74 12.53
N GLY A 88 -0.12 13.26 12.15
CA GLY A 88 0.90 14.02 11.42
C GLY A 88 0.80 13.94 9.89
N GLY A 89 -0.28 13.40 9.34
CA GLY A 89 -0.39 13.09 7.91
C GLY A 89 0.48 11.90 7.49
N GLU A 90 0.94 11.10 8.44
CA GLU A 90 1.66 9.85 8.16
C GLU A 90 0.64 8.74 7.89
N LEU A 91 0.50 8.33 6.64
CA LEU A 91 -0.29 7.17 6.27
C LEU A 91 0.56 5.91 6.44
N ARG A 92 0.10 5.00 7.30
CA ARG A 92 0.68 3.66 7.44
C ARG A 92 -0.17 2.62 6.73
N VAL A 93 0.51 1.76 5.99
CA VAL A 93 -0.12 0.69 5.22
C VAL A 93 0.47 -0.63 5.66
N ALA A 94 -0.36 -1.51 6.22
CA ALA A 94 0.03 -2.90 6.49
C ALA A 94 -0.50 -3.78 5.36
N VAL A 95 0.35 -4.59 4.75
CA VAL A 95 0.00 -5.45 3.60
C VAL A 95 0.36 -6.89 3.92
N ASN A 96 -0.60 -7.79 3.73
CA ASN A 96 -0.38 -9.22 3.73
C ASN A 96 -0.23 -9.71 2.29
N LEU A 97 0.89 -10.36 2.00
CA LEU A 97 1.23 -10.85 0.67
C LEU A 97 0.86 -12.33 0.48
N THR A 98 0.83 -12.78 -0.77
CA THR A 98 0.53 -14.17 -1.13
C THR A 98 1.53 -15.18 -0.56
N ASN A 99 2.79 -14.80 -0.48
CA ASN A 99 3.90 -15.57 0.10
C ASN A 99 4.00 -15.50 1.64
N ASN A 100 2.92 -15.18 2.34
CA ASN A 100 2.89 -15.08 3.81
C ASN A 100 3.89 -14.08 4.41
N ILE A 101 4.28 -13.05 3.64
CA ILE A 101 5.04 -11.91 4.17
C ILE A 101 4.05 -10.82 4.58
N VAL A 102 4.33 -10.17 5.71
CA VAL A 102 3.61 -8.96 6.13
C VAL A 102 4.54 -7.76 6.01
N GLU A 103 4.18 -6.76 5.22
CA GLU A 103 4.97 -5.55 5.01
C GLU A 103 4.25 -4.33 5.58
N LEU A 104 5.00 -3.44 6.21
CA LEU A 104 4.52 -2.17 6.74
C LEU A 104 5.21 -1.04 5.98
N TYR A 105 4.41 -0.19 5.35
CA TYR A 105 4.85 0.98 4.61
C TYR A 105 4.38 2.28 5.27
N THR A 106 5.10 3.36 5.00
CA THR A 106 4.74 4.73 5.39
C THR A 106 4.75 5.65 4.18
N ILE A 107 3.77 6.55 4.12
CA ILE A 107 3.59 7.57 3.09
C ILE A 107 3.26 8.89 3.79
N GLN A 108 3.97 9.96 3.46
CA GLN A 108 3.74 11.29 4.05
C GLN A 108 2.73 12.07 3.20
N SER A 109 1.48 12.18 3.68
CA SER A 109 0.40 12.90 2.99
C SER A 109 0.68 14.40 2.84
N SER A 110 1.39 15.00 3.79
CA SER A 110 1.72 16.43 3.85
C SER A 110 2.72 16.85 2.77
N VAL A 111 3.64 15.96 2.42
CA VAL A 111 4.65 16.22 1.38
C VAL A 111 4.04 15.90 0.02
N LYS A 112 4.13 16.86 -0.90
CA LYS A 112 3.72 16.62 -2.28
C LYS A 112 4.70 15.64 -2.91
N ASP A 113 4.17 14.59 -3.55
CA ASP A 113 4.97 13.58 -4.27
C ASP A 113 5.89 12.73 -3.37
N SER A 114 5.43 12.36 -2.16
CA SER A 114 6.18 11.42 -1.31
C SER A 114 6.16 10.00 -1.87
N ASP A 115 7.34 9.40 -2.03
CA ASP A 115 7.45 7.98 -2.36
C ASP A 115 7.14 7.09 -1.13
N PRO A 116 6.43 5.97 -1.33
CA PRO A 116 6.17 5.01 -0.26
C PRO A 116 7.48 4.39 0.25
N LYS A 117 7.66 4.39 1.56
CA LYS A 117 8.85 3.80 2.21
C LYS A 117 8.49 2.56 3.00
N LEU A 118 9.21 1.46 2.78
CA LEU A 118 9.12 0.24 3.59
C LEU A 118 9.71 0.51 4.98
N LEU A 119 8.92 0.31 6.03
CA LEU A 119 9.36 0.42 7.42
C LEU A 119 9.78 -0.92 8.02
N ARG A 120 8.99 -1.96 7.76
CA ARG A 120 9.21 -3.29 8.34
C ARG A 120 8.68 -4.36 7.40
N SER A 121 9.37 -5.50 7.38
CA SER A 121 8.88 -6.73 6.77
C SER A 121 8.97 -7.86 7.80
N ILE A 122 7.86 -8.56 8.01
CA ILE A 122 7.78 -9.76 8.82
C ILE A 122 7.80 -10.94 7.85
N SER A 123 8.98 -11.52 7.71
CA SER A 123 9.18 -12.71 6.90
C SER A 123 9.46 -13.92 7.81
N ASN A 124 10.40 -13.83 8.76
CA ASN A 124 10.94 -15.00 9.47
C ASN A 124 9.90 -15.99 10.05
N GLN A 125 8.74 -15.53 10.51
CA GLN A 125 7.69 -16.35 11.14
C GLN A 125 6.70 -16.98 10.13
N GLY A 126 7.21 -17.70 9.14
CA GLY A 126 6.35 -18.43 8.20
C GLY A 126 7.12 -18.96 7.00
N HIS A 127 6.62 -20.05 6.43
CA HIS A 127 7.04 -20.56 5.13
C HIS A 127 6.42 -19.73 4.01
N ARG A 128 7.14 -19.56 2.89
CA ARG A 128 6.63 -18.84 1.71
C ARG A 128 5.76 -19.70 0.80
N THR A 129 5.92 -21.01 0.90
CA THR A 129 5.15 -21.99 0.13
C THR A 129 4.45 -22.97 1.07
N GLU A 130 3.65 -23.83 0.48
CA GLU A 130 2.91 -24.86 1.20
C GLU A 130 3.86 -25.77 1.99
N ILE A 131 3.47 -26.04 3.25
CA ILE A 131 4.17 -26.98 4.12
C ILE A 131 3.82 -28.39 3.65
N ARG A 132 4.83 -29.21 3.38
CA ARG A 132 4.69 -30.57 2.87
C ARG A 132 5.00 -31.63 3.90
N SER A 133 5.78 -31.29 4.94
CA SER A 133 6.14 -32.21 6.00
C SER A 133 6.30 -31.50 7.34
N VAL A 134 6.03 -32.24 8.42
CA VAL A 134 6.24 -31.82 9.80
C VAL A 134 6.78 -32.99 10.62
N CYS A 135 7.68 -32.72 11.57
CA CYS A 135 8.24 -33.73 12.47
C CYS A 135 8.55 -33.10 13.83
N PHE A 136 8.43 -33.89 14.89
CA PHE A 136 8.86 -33.50 16.23
C PHE A 136 10.32 -33.88 16.45
N SER A 137 11.06 -33.09 17.22
CA SER A 137 12.33 -33.54 17.75
C SER A 137 12.11 -34.65 18.78
N SER A 138 13.09 -35.55 18.92
CA SER A 138 13.03 -36.66 19.89
C SER A 138 12.98 -36.18 21.33
N ASP A 139 13.56 -35.01 21.63
CA ASP A 139 13.52 -34.34 22.93
C ASP A 139 12.23 -33.52 23.16
N ASN A 140 11.34 -33.45 22.17
CA ASN A 140 10.06 -32.74 22.21
C ASN A 140 10.17 -31.21 22.45
N LEU A 141 11.36 -30.64 22.30
CA LEU A 141 11.62 -29.20 22.47
C LEU A 141 11.40 -28.41 21.18
N ALA A 142 11.46 -29.08 20.03
CA ALA A 142 11.39 -28.44 18.73
C ALA A 142 10.44 -29.16 17.77
N ILE A 143 9.98 -28.40 16.79
CA ILE A 143 9.24 -28.90 15.63
C ILE A 143 10.07 -28.53 14.40
N ALA A 144 10.22 -29.47 13.47
CA ALA A 144 10.74 -29.19 12.13
C ALA A 144 9.58 -29.21 11.13
N SER A 145 9.54 -28.24 10.23
CA SER A 145 8.59 -28.22 9.12
C SER A 145 9.32 -27.96 7.80
N GLY A 146 8.96 -28.74 6.78
CA GLY A 146 9.51 -28.65 5.44
C GLY A 146 8.49 -28.07 4.47
N SER A 147 8.93 -27.12 3.67
CA SER A 147 8.22 -26.58 2.50
C SER A 147 9.09 -26.74 1.26
N ALA A 148 8.59 -26.38 0.09
CA ALA A 148 9.37 -26.46 -1.14
C ALA A 148 10.59 -25.51 -1.16
N GLU A 149 10.55 -24.41 -0.40
CA GLU A 149 11.60 -23.38 -0.39
C GLU A 149 12.53 -23.42 0.84
N SER A 150 12.05 -24.02 1.93
CA SER A 150 12.79 -24.02 3.17
C SER A 150 12.35 -25.11 4.15
N VAL A 151 13.29 -25.53 4.98
CA VAL A 151 13.05 -26.26 6.22
C VAL A 151 13.22 -25.29 7.39
N LYS A 152 12.23 -25.23 8.28
CA LYS A 152 12.26 -24.38 9.47
C LYS A 152 12.21 -25.24 10.72
N MET A 153 13.00 -24.83 11.71
CA MET A 153 12.95 -25.39 13.06
C MET A 153 12.33 -24.37 14.00
N TRP A 154 11.40 -24.83 14.83
CA TRP A 154 10.61 -24.01 15.74
C TRP A 154 10.82 -24.49 17.16
N ASN A 155 10.95 -23.56 18.09
CA ASN A 155 10.87 -23.87 19.51
C ASN A 155 9.40 -24.14 19.86
N ARG A 156 9.11 -25.28 20.49
CA ARG A 156 7.73 -25.69 20.78
C ARG A 156 7.07 -24.83 21.87
N PRO A 157 7.68 -24.59 23.04
CA PRO A 157 7.13 -23.66 24.04
C PRO A 157 6.92 -22.22 23.54
N SER A 158 7.93 -21.61 22.91
CA SER A 158 7.86 -20.19 22.52
C SER A 158 7.23 -19.95 21.16
N GLN A 159 7.01 -21.01 20.37
CA GLN A 159 6.48 -20.95 18.99
C GLN A 159 7.31 -20.06 18.05
N THR A 160 8.58 -19.81 18.39
CA THR A 160 9.47 -18.98 17.59
C THR A 160 10.29 -19.83 16.61
N CYS A 161 10.50 -19.31 15.40
CA CYS A 161 11.40 -19.91 14.43
C CYS A 161 12.85 -19.77 14.92
N LEU A 162 13.49 -20.89 15.24
CA LEU A 162 14.87 -20.97 15.70
C LEU A 162 15.85 -20.89 14.53
N ARG A 163 15.59 -21.66 13.46
CA ARG A 163 16.46 -21.76 12.28
C ARG A 163 15.64 -21.90 11.01
N THR A 164 16.19 -21.38 9.92
CA THR A 164 15.66 -21.54 8.56
C THR A 164 16.82 -22.02 7.69
N ILE A 165 16.62 -23.15 7.03
CA ILE A 165 17.53 -23.73 6.06
C ILE A 165 16.82 -23.62 4.71
N ARG A 166 17.43 -22.96 3.74
CA ARG A 166 16.88 -22.86 2.38
C ARG A 166 17.21 -24.13 1.61
N THR A 167 16.23 -24.62 0.87
CA THR A 167 16.40 -25.74 -0.07
C THR A 167 16.48 -25.11 -1.46
N GLU A 168 17.71 -24.80 -1.89
CA GLU A 168 18.00 -24.37 -3.27
C GLU A 168 17.93 -25.55 -4.24
#